data_AF-A0A8T4PBM5-F1
#
_entry.id   AF-A0A8T4PBM5-F1
#
_cell.length_a   1.000
_cell.length_b   1.000
_cell.length_c   1.000
_cell.angle_alpha   90.00
_cell.angle_beta   90.00
_cell.angle_gamma   90.00
#
_symmetry.space_group_name_H-M   'P 1'
#
loop_
_entity.id
_entity.type
_entity.pdbx_description
1 polymer ?
#
loop_
_entity_poly.entity_id
_entity_poly.type
_entity_poly.pdbx_seq_one_letter_code
_entity_poly.pdbx_strand_id
1 'polypeptide(L)'
;MKRRSVKKKRDNNLHHKFVKILLKYPVSNIKFSKNRISLNFFGRRISDKITLKREDHVAEWSRKRREIFIDKNFGNKEKEKSFRALCIHELIERFLVKEFGLKVDEEAHIVATQKEKEYLESVKGNWRAHELKVFWDWHKLGEH
;
A
#
# COMPACT_ATOMS: atom_id res chain seq x y z
N MET A 1 -13.62 -4.44 34.16
CA MET A 1 -13.03 -3.66 33.03
C MET A 1 -11.50 -3.78 32.88
N LYS A 2 -10.69 -4.09 33.91
CA LYS A 2 -9.20 -4.14 33.81
C LYS A 2 -8.59 -5.22 32.89
N ARG A 3 -9.24 -6.38 32.65
CA ARG A 3 -8.66 -7.47 31.82
C ARG A 3 -8.65 -7.16 30.32
N ARG A 4 -9.65 -6.42 29.81
CA ARG A 4 -9.73 -6.04 28.38
C ARG A 4 -8.66 -5.03 28.00
N SER A 5 -8.33 -4.07 28.88
CA SER A 5 -7.29 -3.06 28.61
C SER A 5 -5.88 -3.68 28.59
N VAL A 6 -5.59 -4.64 29.47
CA VAL A 6 -4.31 -5.37 29.46
C VAL A 6 -4.15 -6.22 28.20
N LYS A 7 -5.21 -6.90 27.74
CA LYS A 7 -5.19 -7.67 26.48
C LYS A 7 -4.93 -6.76 25.28
N LYS A 8 -5.66 -5.65 25.14
CA LYS A 8 -5.46 -4.67 24.07
C LYS A 8 -4.04 -4.09 24.05
N LYS A 9 -3.44 -3.83 25.21
CA LYS A 9 -2.05 -3.35 25.32
C LYS A 9 -1.02 -4.41 24.88
N ARG A 10 -1.27 -5.69 25.18
CA ARG A 10 -0.41 -6.80 24.73
C ARG A 10 -0.50 -7.01 23.21
N ASP A 11 -1.71 -6.98 22.67
CA ASP A 11 -1.96 -7.16 21.24
C ASP A 11 -1.31 -6.01 20.43
N ASN A 12 -1.46 -4.76 20.88
CA ASN A 12 -0.78 -3.60 20.27
C ASN A 12 0.76 -3.72 20.33
N ASN A 13 1.32 -4.21 21.44
CA ASN A 13 2.77 -4.42 21.55
C ASN A 13 3.27 -5.52 20.61
N LEU A 14 2.47 -6.56 20.37
CA LEU A 14 2.78 -7.61 19.41
C LEU A 14 2.74 -7.06 17.98
N HIS A 15 1.71 -6.29 17.62
CA HIS A 15 1.61 -5.64 16.32
C HIS A 15 2.79 -4.69 16.07
N HIS A 16 3.14 -3.86 17.05
CA HIS A 16 4.27 -2.94 16.92
C HIS A 16 5.60 -3.67 16.69
N LYS A 17 5.84 -4.78 17.39
CA LYS A 17 7.02 -5.63 17.14
C LYS A 17 6.96 -6.27 15.75
N PHE A 18 5.78 -6.70 15.31
CA PHE A 18 5.58 -7.32 14.01
C PHE A 18 5.78 -6.33 12.85
N VAL A 19 5.27 -5.10 12.96
CA VAL A 19 5.52 -4.01 12.00
C VAL A 19 7.03 -3.77 11.84
N LYS A 20 7.79 -3.72 12.95
CA LYS A 20 9.26 -3.61 12.89
C LYS A 20 9.94 -4.75 12.13
N ILE A 21 9.38 -5.95 12.19
CA ILE A 21 9.86 -7.09 11.40
C ILE A 21 9.52 -6.86 9.92
N LEU A 22 8.26 -6.58 9.61
CA LEU A 22 7.78 -6.35 8.24
C LEU A 22 8.55 -5.24 7.51
N LEU A 23 8.90 -4.16 8.22
CA LEU A 23 9.72 -3.07 7.68
C LEU A 23 11.10 -3.53 7.20
N LYS A 24 11.66 -4.60 7.78
CA LYS A 24 12.95 -5.15 7.34
C LYS A 24 12.85 -6.11 6.17
N TYR A 25 11.66 -6.61 5.85
CA TYR A 25 11.48 -7.56 4.75
C TYR A 25 11.42 -6.82 3.41
N PRO A 26 12.28 -7.16 2.44
CA PRO A 26 12.24 -6.53 1.13
C PRO A 26 11.06 -7.06 0.31
N VAL A 27 10.58 -6.22 -0.59
CA VAL A 27 9.75 -6.66 -1.72
C VAL A 27 10.67 -7.21 -2.82
N SER A 28 10.26 -8.29 -3.47
CA SER A 28 11.02 -8.88 -4.58
C SER A 28 10.11 -9.45 -5.67
N ASN A 29 10.68 -9.82 -6.82
CA ASN A 29 9.98 -10.46 -7.93
C ASN A 29 8.72 -9.70 -8.41
N ILE A 30 8.81 -8.37 -8.44
CA ILE A 30 7.72 -7.49 -8.85
C ILE A 30 7.47 -7.66 -10.36
N LYS A 31 6.24 -8.05 -10.72
CA LYS A 31 5.79 -8.21 -12.10
C LYS A 31 4.50 -7.43 -12.31
N PHE A 32 4.52 -6.61 -13.36
CA PHE A 32 3.34 -5.94 -13.89
C PHE A 32 2.93 -6.62 -15.19
N SER A 33 1.65 -6.92 -15.30
CA SER A 33 0.97 -7.35 -16.52
C SER A 33 -0.24 -6.44 -16.73
N LYS A 34 -0.79 -6.43 -17.96
CA LYS A 34 -1.82 -5.48 -18.44
C LYS A 34 -2.78 -4.91 -17.39
N ASN A 35 -3.31 -5.75 -16.50
CA ASN A 35 -4.24 -5.34 -15.44
C ASN A 35 -3.96 -6.05 -14.10
N ARG A 36 -2.72 -6.46 -13.84
CA ARG A 36 -2.39 -7.21 -12.62
C ARG A 36 -0.97 -6.96 -12.17
N ILE A 37 -0.82 -6.77 -10.87
CA ILE A 37 0.45 -6.74 -10.17
C ILE A 37 0.65 -8.04 -9.40
N SER A 38 1.88 -8.55 -9.37
CA SER A 38 2.28 -9.58 -8.42
C SER A 38 3.68 -9.33 -7.90
N LEU A 39 3.94 -9.68 -6.64
CA LEU A 39 5.24 -9.57 -6.01
C LEU A 39 5.40 -10.61 -4.89
N ASN A 40 6.62 -10.79 -4.41
CA ASN A 40 6.92 -11.56 -3.21
C ASN A 40 7.15 -10.61 -2.03
N PHE A 41 6.46 -10.87 -0.93
CA PHE A 41 6.63 -10.16 0.32
C PHE A 41 6.39 -11.10 1.51
N PHE A 42 7.26 -10.99 2.52
CA PHE A 42 7.18 -11.79 3.75
C PHE A 42 6.99 -13.31 3.51
N GLY A 43 7.79 -13.88 2.59
CA GLY A 43 7.77 -15.31 2.25
C GLY A 43 6.55 -15.75 1.43
N ARG A 44 5.68 -14.83 1.02
CA ARG A 44 4.47 -15.14 0.24
C ARG A 44 4.47 -14.43 -1.09
N ARG A 45 3.93 -15.10 -2.11
CA ARG A 45 3.58 -14.47 -3.38
C ARG A 45 2.19 -13.86 -3.25
N ILE A 46 2.09 -12.56 -3.49
CA ILE A 46 0.82 -11.82 -3.47
C ILE A 46 0.55 -11.21 -4.83
N SER A 47 -0.73 -11.08 -5.18
CA SER A 47 -1.16 -10.47 -6.44
C SER A 47 -2.55 -9.89 -6.31
N ASP A 48 -2.85 -8.88 -7.11
CA ASP A 48 -4.20 -8.37 -7.33
C ASP A 48 -4.38 -7.78 -8.72
N LYS A 49 -5.66 -7.72 -9.12
CA LYS A 49 -6.09 -7.03 -10.33
C LYS A 49 -6.08 -5.52 -10.09
N ILE A 50 -5.57 -4.80 -11.09
CA ILE A 50 -5.56 -3.34 -11.16
C ILE A 50 -6.72 -2.94 -12.06
N THR A 51 -7.59 -2.09 -11.54
CA THR A 51 -8.72 -1.52 -12.29
C THR A 51 -8.58 -0.01 -12.30
N LEU A 52 -8.64 0.58 -13.49
CA LEU A 52 -8.54 2.02 -13.67
C LEU A 52 -9.95 2.56 -13.87
N LYS A 53 -10.39 3.41 -12.95
CA LYS A 53 -11.67 4.12 -13.01
C LYS A 53 -11.46 5.54 -12.51
N ARG A 54 -12.42 6.43 -12.78
CA ARG A 54 -12.37 7.78 -12.22
C ARG A 54 -12.76 7.65 -10.75
N GLU A 55 -11.83 7.99 -9.86
CA GLU A 55 -12.01 7.92 -8.41
C GLU A 55 -11.76 9.28 -7.77
N ASP A 56 -12.38 9.50 -6.60
CA ASP A 56 -12.13 10.65 -5.74
C ASP A 56 -10.88 10.46 -4.87
N HIS A 57 -10.15 9.36 -5.07
CA HIS A 57 -8.86 9.10 -4.44
C HIS A 57 -7.87 8.65 -5.51
N VAL A 58 -6.60 8.97 -5.29
CA VAL A 58 -5.48 8.56 -6.15
C VAL A 58 -5.45 7.05 -6.37
N ALA A 59 -5.65 6.32 -5.27
CA ALA A 59 -5.69 4.89 -5.23
C ALA A 59 -6.58 4.45 -4.06
N GLU A 60 -7.26 3.32 -4.23
CA GLU A 60 -7.98 2.66 -3.15
C GLU A 60 -7.96 1.15 -3.40
N TRP A 61 -7.54 0.39 -2.40
CA TRP A 61 -7.87 -1.02 -2.33
C TRP A 61 -9.31 -1.23 -1.83
N SER A 62 -10.18 -1.76 -2.70
CA SER A 62 -11.53 -2.12 -2.30
C SER A 62 -11.60 -3.49 -1.63
N ARG A 63 -11.91 -3.49 -0.33
CA ARG A 63 -12.23 -4.69 0.46
C ARG A 63 -13.30 -5.59 -0.18
N LYS A 64 -14.35 -4.99 -0.74
CA LYS A 64 -15.49 -5.71 -1.31
C LYS A 64 -15.19 -6.32 -2.68
N ARG A 65 -14.45 -5.61 -3.53
CA ARG A 65 -14.21 -6.01 -4.92
C ARG A 65 -12.90 -6.79 -5.12
N ARG A 66 -11.99 -6.77 -4.13
CA ARG A 66 -10.67 -7.42 -4.19
C ARG A 66 -9.84 -6.95 -5.39
N GLU A 67 -9.90 -5.66 -5.67
CA GLU A 67 -9.19 -5.00 -6.76
C GLU A 67 -8.52 -3.74 -6.21
N ILE A 68 -7.40 -3.38 -6.83
CA ILE A 68 -6.74 -2.08 -6.62
C ILE A 68 -7.36 -1.13 -7.64
N PHE A 69 -8.00 -0.08 -7.14
CA PHE A 69 -8.48 1.02 -7.97
C PHE A 69 -7.42 2.11 -7.99
N ILE A 70 -7.04 2.58 -9.16
CA ILE A 70 -6.19 3.76 -9.34
C ILE A 70 -6.98 4.74 -10.20
N ASP A 71 -6.96 6.02 -9.86
CA ASP A 71 -7.58 7.04 -10.71
C ASP A 71 -6.97 6.96 -12.11
N LYS A 72 -7.83 6.87 -13.13
CA LYS A 72 -7.42 6.85 -14.54
C LYS A 72 -6.63 8.10 -14.94
N ASN A 73 -6.74 9.21 -14.19
CA ASN A 73 -5.99 10.44 -14.45
C ASN A 73 -4.64 10.50 -13.71
N PHE A 74 -4.30 9.52 -12.87
CA PHE A 74 -3.06 9.50 -12.08
C PHE A 74 -1.79 9.25 -12.92
N GLY A 75 -1.78 9.62 -14.20
CA GLY A 75 -0.65 9.53 -15.09
C GLY A 75 -0.68 8.32 -16.04
N ASN A 76 0.34 8.20 -16.89
CA ASN A 76 0.28 7.34 -18.07
C ASN A 76 0.72 5.90 -17.76
N LYS A 77 -0.18 4.97 -18.05
CA LYS A 77 -0.22 3.57 -17.57
C LYS A 77 1.11 2.84 -17.73
N GLU A 78 1.47 2.10 -16.68
CA GLU A 78 2.59 1.14 -16.60
C GLU A 78 4.01 1.67 -16.79
N LYS A 79 4.26 2.80 -17.46
CA LYS A 79 5.62 3.37 -17.59
C LYS A 79 5.96 4.28 -16.43
N GLU A 80 4.96 4.86 -15.78
CA GLU A 80 5.18 5.79 -14.69
C GLU A 80 5.57 5.04 -13.41
N LYS A 81 6.76 5.32 -12.91
CA LYS A 81 7.29 4.74 -11.66
C LYS A 81 6.33 4.98 -10.50
N SER A 82 5.73 6.17 -10.44
CA SER A 82 4.72 6.56 -9.46
C SER A 82 3.48 5.67 -9.47
N PHE A 83 2.97 5.32 -10.65
CA PHE A 83 1.82 4.43 -10.79
C PHE A 83 2.13 3.03 -10.25
N ARG A 84 3.31 2.49 -10.59
CA ARG A 84 3.74 1.19 -10.10
C ARG A 84 3.96 1.19 -8.58
N ALA A 85 4.47 2.29 -8.04
CA ALA A 85 4.67 2.49 -6.61
C ALA A 85 3.36 2.38 -5.83
N LEU A 86 2.30 3.10 -6.25
CA LEU A 86 0.98 2.98 -5.64
C LEU A 86 0.39 1.58 -5.73
N CYS A 87 0.54 0.91 -6.88
CA CYS A 87 0.05 -0.46 -7.00
C CYS A 87 0.74 -1.40 -5.98
N ILE A 88 2.00 -1.15 -5.65
CA ILE A 88 2.73 -1.90 -4.61
C ILE A 88 2.21 -1.53 -3.23
N HIS A 89 1.99 -0.24 -2.96
CA HIS A 89 1.40 0.26 -1.72
C HIS A 89 0.09 -0.48 -1.40
N GLU A 90 -0.89 -0.37 -2.29
CA GLU A 90 -2.23 -0.94 -2.13
C GLU A 90 -2.19 -2.46 -1.98
N LEU A 91 -1.33 -3.14 -2.75
CA LEU A 91 -1.19 -4.60 -2.67
C LEU A 91 -0.64 -5.06 -1.30
N ILE A 92 0.34 -4.34 -0.76
CA ILE A 92 0.97 -4.67 0.54
C ILE A 92 0.03 -4.33 1.68
N GLU A 93 -0.57 -3.14 1.67
CA GLU A 93 -1.49 -2.71 2.73
C GLU A 93 -2.64 -3.72 2.86
N ARG A 94 -3.26 -4.07 1.73
CA ARG A 94 -4.27 -5.12 1.70
C ARG A 94 -3.77 -6.42 2.31
N PHE A 95 -2.63 -6.92 1.84
CA PHE A 95 -2.10 -8.21 2.28
C PHE A 95 -1.94 -8.24 3.80
N LEU A 96 -1.41 -7.16 4.37
CA LEU A 96 -1.20 -7.03 5.81
C LEU A 96 -2.50 -6.99 6.60
N VAL A 97 -3.48 -6.22 6.13
CA VAL A 97 -4.81 -6.15 6.75
C VAL A 97 -5.51 -7.51 6.68
N LYS A 98 -5.49 -8.15 5.51
CA LYS A 98 -6.21 -9.40 5.26
C LYS A 98 -5.62 -10.60 5.99
N GLU A 99 -4.29 -10.75 5.97
CA GLU A 99 -3.63 -11.94 6.49
C GLU A 99 -3.26 -11.83 7.97
N PHE A 100 -3.04 -10.61 8.48
CA PHE A 100 -2.57 -10.39 9.84
C PHE A 100 -3.47 -9.48 10.67
N GLY A 101 -4.55 -8.92 10.11
CA GLY A 101 -5.49 -8.08 10.86
C GLY A 101 -4.88 -6.77 11.34
N LEU A 102 -3.82 -6.29 10.67
CA LEU A 102 -3.21 -5.01 11.00
C LEU A 102 -4.18 -3.86 10.77
N LYS A 103 -4.08 -2.83 11.61
CA LYS A 103 -4.84 -1.59 11.43
C LYS A 103 -4.34 -0.89 10.17
N VAL A 104 -5.27 -0.44 9.33
CA VAL A 104 -4.97 0.18 8.03
C VAL A 104 -4.05 1.38 8.20
N ASP A 105 -4.56 2.46 8.81
CA ASP A 105 -3.87 3.76 8.83
C ASP A 105 -2.69 3.82 9.82
N GLU A 106 -2.70 2.96 10.86
CA GLU A 106 -1.69 2.97 11.92
C GLU A 106 -0.53 2.00 11.70
N GLU A 107 -0.75 0.89 10.98
CA GLU A 107 0.19 -0.24 10.96
C GLU A 107 0.51 -0.70 9.54
N ALA A 108 -0.53 -1.04 8.76
CA ALA A 108 -0.36 -1.53 7.40
C ALA A 108 0.15 -0.43 6.46
N HIS A 109 -0.41 0.79 6.59
CA HIS A 109 -0.01 1.97 5.82
C HIS A 109 1.46 2.29 6.00
N ILE A 110 1.98 2.25 7.24
CA ILE A 110 3.41 2.51 7.52
C ILE A 110 4.32 1.56 6.74
N VAL A 111 3.98 0.27 6.72
CA VAL A 111 4.75 -0.72 5.97
C VAL A 111 4.60 -0.49 4.47
N ALA A 112 3.38 -0.28 3.98
CA ALA A 112 3.09 -0.04 2.57
C ALA A 112 3.86 1.17 2.01
N THR A 113 3.80 2.32 2.69
CA THR A 113 4.52 3.56 2.34
C THR A 113 6.03 3.34 2.31
N GLN A 114 6.58 2.62 3.29
CA GLN A 114 8.01 2.30 3.29
C GLN A 114 8.40 1.43 2.08
N LYS A 115 7.56 0.45 1.71
CA LYS A 115 7.82 -0.43 0.55
C LYS A 115 7.61 0.25 -0.79
N GLU A 116 6.69 1.19 -0.85
CA GLU A 116 6.50 2.11 -1.96
C GLU A 116 7.76 2.97 -2.20
N LYS A 117 8.29 3.56 -1.13
CA LYS A 117 9.53 4.34 -1.17
C LYS A 117 10.74 3.51 -1.61
N GLU A 118 10.94 2.35 -0.98
CA GLU A 118 12.02 1.41 -1.35
C GLU A 118 11.93 1.00 -2.82
N TYR A 119 10.72 0.75 -3.32
CA TYR A 119 10.51 0.47 -4.74
C TYR A 119 10.94 1.64 -5.61
N LEU A 120 10.45 2.86 -5.32
CA LEU A 120 10.79 4.05 -6.10
C LEU A 120 12.30 4.28 -6.14
N GLU A 121 12.98 4.17 -5.00
CA GLU A 121 14.44 4.27 -4.92
C GLU A 121 15.14 3.22 -5.80
N SER A 122 14.68 1.95 -5.75
CA SER A 122 15.25 0.86 -6.55
C SER A 122 15.15 1.09 -8.06
N VAL A 123 14.12 1.82 -8.52
CA VAL A 123 13.93 2.16 -9.93
C VAL A 123 14.38 3.57 -10.30
N LYS A 124 15.16 4.25 -9.43
CA LYS A 124 15.60 5.65 -9.61
C LYS A 124 14.44 6.62 -9.82
N GLY A 125 13.37 6.47 -9.04
CA GLY A 125 12.23 7.39 -8.97
C GLY A 125 12.48 8.53 -7.97
N ASN A 126 11.66 9.57 -8.04
CA ASN A 126 11.73 10.71 -7.12
C ASN A 126 10.62 10.60 -6.07
N TRP A 127 10.97 10.19 -4.85
CA TRP A 127 10.03 10.05 -3.73
C TRP A 127 9.29 11.36 -3.44
N ARG A 128 10.01 12.48 -3.36
CA ARG A 128 9.41 13.77 -2.97
C ARG A 128 8.38 14.26 -3.99
N ALA A 129 8.68 14.12 -5.28
CA ALA A 129 7.73 14.47 -6.33
C ALA A 129 6.50 13.55 -6.32
N HIS A 130 6.71 12.27 -6.04
CA HIS A 130 5.65 11.28 -5.93
C HIS A 130 4.73 11.54 -4.72
N GLU A 131 5.30 11.74 -3.54
CA GLU A 131 4.59 12.07 -2.30
C GLU A 131 3.76 13.35 -2.46
N LEU A 132 4.35 14.40 -3.06
CA LEU A 132 3.60 15.62 -3.38
C LEU A 132 2.42 15.32 -4.32
N LYS A 133 2.61 14.53 -5.37
CA LYS A 133 1.53 14.18 -6.30
C LYS A 133 0.39 13.45 -5.58
N VAL A 134 0.71 12.43 -4.79
CA VAL A 134 -0.29 11.66 -4.01
C VAL A 134 -1.01 12.58 -3.01
N PHE A 135 -0.26 13.43 -2.29
CA PHE A 135 -0.80 14.39 -1.33
C PHE A 135 -1.73 15.41 -1.98
N TRP A 136 -1.31 16.05 -3.07
CA TRP A 136 -2.10 17.07 -3.77
C TRP A 136 -3.37 16.49 -4.38
N ASP A 137 -3.29 15.29 -4.96
CA ASP A 137 -4.46 14.62 -5.50
C ASP A 137 -5.43 14.18 -4.37
N TRP A 138 -4.93 13.84 -3.17
CA TRP A 138 -5.76 13.64 -1.97
C TRP A 138 -6.43 14.93 -1.49
N HIS A 139 -5.68 16.04 -1.42
CA HIS A 139 -6.16 17.30 -0.83
C HIS A 139 -7.02 18.15 -1.75
N LYS A 140 -6.84 18.07 -3.08
CA LYS A 140 -7.76 18.70 -4.06
C LYS A 140 -9.21 18.22 -3.92
N LEU A 141 -9.43 17.09 -3.25
CA LEU A 141 -10.72 16.44 -3.11
C LEU A 141 -11.34 16.66 -1.71
N GLY A 142 -10.62 17.33 -0.80
CA GLY A 142 -11.10 17.73 0.53
C GLY A 142 -11.60 19.17 0.64
N GLU A 143 -11.54 19.96 -0.45
CA GLU A 143 -12.07 21.34 -0.52
C GLU A 143 -13.52 21.41 -1.07
N HIS A 144 -14.33 20.39 -0.81
CA HIS A 144 -15.75 20.37 -1.17
C HIS A 144 -16.65 20.37 0.06
#